data_AF-A0A137P2W2-F1
#
_entry.id   AF-A0A137P2W2-F1
#
_cell.length_a   1.000
_cell.length_b   1.000
_cell.length_c   1.000
_cell.angle_alpha   90.00
_cell.angle_beta   90.00
_cell.angle_gamma   90.00
#
_symmetry.space_group_name_H-M   'P 1'
#
loop_
_entity.id
_entity.type
_entity.pdbx_description
1 polymer ?
#
loop_
_entity_poly.entity_id
_entity_poly.type
_entity_poly.pdbx_seq_one_letter_code
_entity_poly.pdbx_strand_id
1 'polypeptide(L)'
;MVDHPDNLLIRYLRARKYDSKAAFIMARDSIKFFHNQGFRDVIQKGELDLIQYPLESGFIYFYGHDLEGNAVLYLAPRFHKPKESPVEKFSKIIMYIMAQGYLLLGDKKVTVVVDLKGLSLSNIEYANVKFASDILANNFPEVLSRVLIFNAPWIFSSIWSVITSFLDPVVKDKVQFCSQEDLQKFIATNQLPVSLDGTNTHEYNYKTPSIEEASTKFQDAEYERLMAERKELAYAFLGKSQEWVDGKSVEDDRDALAQKLSENFRELSPYIWSPSYYHRNGFIQNFDEAYF
;
A
#
# COMPACT_ATOMS: atom_id res chain seq x y z
N MET A 1 10.68 6.89 -3.86
CA MET A 1 9.30 7.40 -3.70
C MET A 1 9.21 8.65 -4.56
N VAL A 2 8.08 8.82 -5.24
CA VAL A 2 7.78 10.00 -6.06
C VAL A 2 7.31 11.20 -5.24
N ASP A 3 6.91 10.98 -3.98
CA ASP A 3 6.43 12.01 -3.08
C ASP A 3 7.56 12.85 -2.48
N HIS A 4 7.24 14.06 -2.04
CA HIS A 4 8.18 14.95 -1.34
C HIS A 4 8.74 14.23 -0.10
N PRO A 5 10.07 14.25 0.18
CA PRO A 5 10.66 13.51 1.30
C PRO A 5 10.00 13.80 2.66
N ASP A 6 9.58 15.05 2.89
CA ASP A 6 8.93 15.46 4.12
C ASP A 6 7.55 14.81 4.31
N ASN A 7 6.82 14.47 3.23
CA ASN A 7 5.49 13.88 3.34
C ASN A 7 5.54 12.51 4.04
N LEU A 8 6.60 11.73 3.81
CA LEU A 8 6.81 10.48 4.55
C LEU A 8 7.02 10.75 6.04
N LEU A 9 7.89 11.71 6.40
CA LEU A 9 8.19 12.03 7.79
C LEU A 9 6.99 12.63 8.54
N ILE A 10 6.20 13.47 7.85
CA ILE A 10 4.98 14.08 8.38
C ILE A 10 3.95 13.00 8.78
N ARG A 11 3.86 11.88 8.04
CA ARG A 11 2.98 10.75 8.43
C ARG A 11 3.37 10.17 9.79
N TYR A 12 4.67 9.96 10.04
CA TYR A 12 5.16 9.50 11.33
C TYR A 12 4.94 10.52 12.45
N LEU A 13 5.17 11.82 12.17
CA LEU A 13 4.90 12.90 13.12
C LEU A 13 3.43 12.95 13.50
N ARG A 14 2.51 12.95 12.53
CA ARG A 14 1.06 12.93 12.79
C ARG A 14 0.64 11.73 13.62
N ALA A 15 1.11 10.54 13.29
CA ALA A 15 0.82 9.30 14.03
C ALA A 15 1.34 9.29 15.48
N ARG A 16 2.28 10.20 15.81
CA ARG A 16 2.81 10.40 17.16
C ARG A 16 2.51 11.79 17.72
N LYS A 17 1.45 12.44 17.23
CA LYS A 17 0.96 13.74 17.72
C LYS A 17 2.08 14.80 17.79
N TYR A 18 2.95 14.79 16.78
CA TYR A 18 4.09 15.68 16.62
C TYR A 18 5.19 15.54 17.70
N ASP A 19 5.21 14.45 18.48
CA ASP A 19 6.38 14.06 19.27
C ASP A 19 7.49 13.58 18.33
N SER A 20 8.51 14.42 18.13
CA SER A 20 9.61 14.16 17.20
C SER A 20 10.44 12.93 17.57
N LYS A 21 10.65 12.66 18.86
CA LYS A 21 11.43 11.51 19.32
C LYS A 21 10.66 10.22 19.08
N ALA A 22 9.38 10.19 19.43
CA ALA A 22 8.53 9.03 19.20
C ALA A 22 8.33 8.75 17.70
N ALA A 23 8.16 9.80 16.88
CA ALA A 23 8.06 9.68 15.43
C ALA A 23 9.34 9.11 14.81
N PHE A 24 10.52 9.61 15.23
CA PHE A 24 11.80 9.10 14.77
C PHE A 24 12.01 7.61 15.14
N ILE A 25 11.67 7.23 16.36
CA ILE A 25 11.75 5.84 16.81
C ILE A 25 10.87 4.94 15.93
N MET A 26 9.62 5.35 15.68
CA MET A 26 8.69 4.63 14.82
C MET A 26 9.24 4.47 13.41
N ALA A 27 9.70 5.56 12.77
CA ALA A 27 10.26 5.51 11.41
C ALA A 27 11.48 4.59 11.31
N ARG A 28 12.41 4.67 12.28
CA ARG A 28 13.58 3.78 12.36
C ARG A 28 13.16 2.32 12.49
N ASP A 29 12.19 2.04 13.34
CA ASP A 29 11.74 0.68 13.60
C ASP A 29 11.00 0.10 12.39
N SER A 30 10.27 0.93 11.63
CA SER A 30 9.68 0.53 10.34
C SER A 30 10.74 0.19 9.30
N ILE A 31 11.82 0.97 9.18
CA ILE A 31 12.94 0.65 8.28
C ILE A 31 13.55 -0.71 8.64
N LYS A 32 13.80 -0.95 9.93
CA LYS A 32 14.33 -2.25 10.41
C LYS A 32 13.37 -3.39 10.12
N PHE A 33 12.08 -3.18 10.35
CA PHE A 33 11.05 -4.17 10.08
C PHE A 33 11.08 -4.59 8.60
N PHE A 34 10.97 -3.64 7.66
CA PHE A 34 10.97 -3.97 6.23
C PHE A 34 12.28 -4.60 5.75
N HIS A 35 13.41 -4.15 6.30
CA HIS A 35 14.70 -4.79 6.02
C HIS A 35 14.70 -6.26 6.44
N ASN A 36 14.30 -6.54 7.68
CA ASN A 36 14.29 -7.89 8.23
C ASN A 36 13.26 -8.82 7.54
N GLN A 37 12.17 -8.27 7.03
CA GLN A 37 11.16 -9.02 6.27
C GLN A 37 11.54 -9.27 4.81
N GLY A 38 12.68 -8.75 4.34
CA GLY A 38 13.11 -8.91 2.94
C GLY A 38 12.22 -8.14 1.96
N PHE A 39 11.68 -6.98 2.38
CA PHE A 39 10.78 -6.17 1.55
C PHE A 39 11.38 -5.79 0.19
N ARG A 40 12.70 -5.55 0.14
CA ARG A 40 13.42 -5.26 -1.11
C ARG A 40 13.31 -6.40 -2.12
N ASP A 41 13.42 -7.64 -1.66
CA ASP A 41 13.28 -8.82 -2.54
C ASP A 41 11.86 -8.95 -3.06
N VAL A 42 10.86 -8.65 -2.22
CA VAL A 42 9.43 -8.68 -2.60
C VAL A 42 9.15 -7.70 -3.73
N ILE A 43 9.64 -6.45 -3.65
CA ILE A 43 9.41 -5.45 -4.70
C ILE A 43 10.24 -5.71 -5.97
N GLN A 44 11.46 -6.26 -5.82
CA GLN A 44 12.36 -6.47 -6.96
C GLN A 44 12.00 -7.73 -7.76
N LYS A 45 11.62 -8.82 -7.08
CA LYS A 45 11.17 -10.05 -7.75
C LYS A 45 9.70 -9.99 -8.17
N GLY A 46 8.91 -9.15 -7.49
CA GLY A 46 7.53 -8.86 -7.84
C GLY A 46 6.64 -10.09 -7.85
N GLU A 47 5.64 -10.05 -8.72
CA GLU A 47 4.53 -11.00 -8.72
C GLU A 47 4.95 -12.45 -9.01
N LEU A 48 6.05 -12.68 -9.72
CA LEU A 48 6.51 -14.04 -10.08
C LEU A 48 7.04 -14.86 -8.89
N ASP A 49 7.58 -14.21 -7.86
CA ASP A 49 8.08 -14.90 -6.65
C ASP A 49 6.96 -15.15 -5.63
N LEU A 50 5.77 -14.60 -5.89
CA LEU A 50 4.62 -14.70 -5.00
C LEU A 50 3.77 -15.94 -5.30
N ILE A 51 2.96 -16.34 -4.32
CA ILE A 51 1.92 -17.34 -4.53
C ILE A 51 0.83 -16.75 -5.42
N GLN A 52 0.54 -17.39 -6.56
CA GLN A 52 -0.30 -16.77 -7.59
C GLN A 52 -1.79 -16.74 -7.22
N TYR A 53 -2.30 -17.79 -6.58
CA TYR A 53 -3.74 -17.93 -6.33
C TYR A 53 -4.41 -16.72 -5.63
N PRO A 54 -3.84 -16.09 -4.58
CA PRO A 54 -4.40 -14.86 -4.01
C PRO A 54 -4.48 -13.69 -5.01
N LEU A 55 -3.52 -13.57 -5.92
CA LEU A 55 -3.53 -12.54 -6.96
C LEU A 55 -4.54 -12.87 -8.05
N GLU A 56 -4.61 -14.12 -8.50
CA GLU A 56 -5.51 -14.59 -9.56
C GLU A 56 -6.99 -14.59 -9.14
N SER A 57 -7.28 -14.88 -7.88
CA SER A 57 -8.66 -15.06 -7.38
C SER A 57 -9.41 -13.75 -7.12
N GLY A 58 -8.74 -12.60 -7.17
CA GLY A 58 -9.32 -11.33 -6.71
C GLY A 58 -9.53 -11.30 -5.20
N PHE A 59 -8.73 -12.06 -4.44
CA PHE A 59 -8.76 -12.01 -2.98
C PHE A 59 -8.47 -10.60 -2.46
N ILE A 60 -7.50 -9.90 -3.05
CA ILE A 60 -7.14 -8.53 -2.68
C ILE A 60 -6.62 -7.74 -3.88
N TYR A 61 -7.18 -6.57 -4.15
CA TYR A 61 -6.74 -5.69 -5.25
C TYR A 61 -7.25 -4.26 -5.09
N PHE A 62 -6.51 -3.29 -5.66
CA PHE A 62 -6.94 -1.91 -5.75
C PHE A 62 -7.77 -1.70 -7.00
N TYR A 63 -8.87 -0.95 -6.89
CA TYR A 63 -9.60 -0.45 -8.04
C TYR A 63 -10.53 0.70 -7.65
N GLY A 64 -10.54 1.78 -8.43
CA GLY A 64 -11.43 2.93 -8.23
C GLY A 64 -11.13 3.77 -6.99
N HIS A 65 -11.99 4.76 -6.75
CA HIS A 65 -11.86 5.71 -5.65
C HIS A 65 -13.15 5.87 -4.84
N ASP A 66 -12.99 6.23 -3.58
CA ASP A 66 -14.09 6.70 -2.73
C ASP A 66 -14.45 8.17 -3.05
N LEU A 67 -15.53 8.68 -2.45
CA LEU A 67 -16.01 10.05 -2.67
C LEU A 67 -15.04 11.14 -2.19
N GLU A 68 -14.02 10.79 -1.41
CA GLU A 68 -12.94 11.67 -0.97
C GLU A 68 -11.67 11.56 -1.85
N GLY A 69 -11.73 10.73 -2.90
CA GLY A 69 -10.61 10.48 -3.81
C GLY A 69 -9.59 9.47 -3.29
N ASN A 70 -9.84 8.81 -2.15
CA ASN A 70 -8.96 7.76 -1.64
C ASN A 70 -9.07 6.52 -2.53
N ALA A 71 -7.96 5.84 -2.81
CA ALA A 71 -8.01 4.60 -3.57
C ALA A 71 -8.75 3.51 -2.78
N VAL A 72 -9.51 2.68 -3.47
CA VAL A 72 -10.26 1.58 -2.85
C VAL A 72 -9.49 0.27 -2.98
N LEU A 73 -9.26 -0.40 -1.84
CA LEU A 73 -8.69 -1.73 -1.76
C LEU A 73 -9.81 -2.73 -1.46
N TYR A 74 -10.17 -3.56 -2.42
CA TYR A 74 -11.13 -4.64 -2.24
C TYR A 74 -10.44 -5.86 -1.62
N LEU A 75 -11.09 -6.44 -0.62
CA LEU A 75 -10.67 -7.66 0.08
C LEU A 75 -11.87 -8.61 0.14
N ALA A 76 -11.74 -9.81 -0.42
CA ALA A 76 -12.79 -10.83 -0.45
C ALA A 76 -12.30 -12.13 0.25
N PRO A 77 -12.42 -12.24 1.58
CA PRO A 77 -11.85 -13.34 2.35
C PRO A 77 -12.33 -14.74 1.96
N ARG A 78 -13.50 -14.87 1.30
CA ARG A 78 -13.98 -16.14 0.74
C ARG A 78 -12.96 -16.84 -0.18
N PHE A 79 -12.08 -16.08 -0.82
CA PHE A 79 -11.03 -16.59 -1.70
C PHE A 79 -9.74 -16.93 -0.97
N HIS A 80 -9.65 -16.72 0.34
CA HIS A 80 -8.46 -17.11 1.08
C HIS A 80 -8.45 -18.62 1.33
N LYS A 81 -7.32 -19.27 1.06
CA LYS A 81 -7.11 -20.69 1.29
C LYS A 81 -5.86 -20.91 2.16
N PRO A 82 -5.96 -20.78 3.49
CA PRO A 82 -4.80 -20.86 4.40
C PRO A 82 -3.94 -22.12 4.20
N LYS A 83 -4.57 -23.28 3.90
CA LYS A 83 -3.87 -24.55 3.66
C LYS A 83 -2.96 -24.52 2.42
N GLU A 84 -3.32 -23.73 1.41
CA GLU A 84 -2.56 -23.57 0.16
C GLU A 84 -1.64 -22.34 0.22
N SER A 85 -1.75 -21.52 1.27
CA SER A 85 -1.02 -20.26 1.43
C SER A 85 -0.48 -20.07 2.85
N PRO A 86 0.62 -20.77 3.19
CA PRO A 86 1.25 -20.65 4.51
C PRO A 86 1.58 -19.20 4.86
N VAL A 87 1.48 -18.85 6.15
CA VAL A 87 1.67 -17.49 6.69
C VAL A 87 2.93 -16.81 6.17
N GLU A 88 4.06 -17.52 6.11
CA GLU A 88 5.34 -16.98 5.61
C GLU A 88 5.29 -16.55 4.15
N LYS A 89 4.56 -17.28 3.30
CA LYS A 89 4.40 -16.92 1.88
C LYS A 89 3.34 -15.85 1.70
N PHE A 90 2.27 -15.91 2.48
CA PHE A 90 1.16 -14.96 2.40
C PHE A 90 1.53 -13.58 2.96
N SER A 91 2.42 -13.52 3.96
CA SER A 91 2.95 -12.24 4.46
C SER A 91 3.66 -11.44 3.37
N LYS A 92 4.31 -12.12 2.39
CA LYS A 92 4.88 -11.47 1.21
C LYS A 92 3.81 -10.88 0.28
N ILE A 93 2.63 -11.51 0.15
CA ILE A 93 1.49 -10.91 -0.57
C ILE A 93 1.04 -9.64 0.13
N ILE A 94 0.91 -9.66 1.47
CA ILE A 94 0.53 -8.47 2.25
C ILE A 94 1.56 -7.35 2.02
N MET A 95 2.85 -7.64 2.15
CA MET A 95 3.91 -6.66 1.88
C MET A 95 3.87 -6.13 0.44
N TYR A 96 3.64 -7.01 -0.54
CA TYR A 96 3.52 -6.63 -1.94
C TYR A 96 2.35 -5.68 -2.18
N ILE A 97 1.14 -5.99 -1.68
CA ILE A 97 -0.03 -5.12 -1.82
C ILE A 97 0.20 -3.76 -1.16
N MET A 98 0.85 -3.75 0.01
CA MET A 98 1.20 -2.52 0.70
C MET A 98 2.23 -1.69 -0.10
N ALA A 99 3.17 -2.35 -0.79
CA ALA A 99 4.09 -1.69 -1.71
C ALA A 99 3.36 -1.07 -2.90
N GLN A 100 2.39 -1.77 -3.49
CA GLN A 100 1.55 -1.22 -4.56
C GLN A 100 0.75 -0.01 -4.07
N GLY A 101 0.22 -0.05 -2.85
CA GLY A 101 -0.40 1.11 -2.22
C GLY A 101 0.53 2.32 -2.18
N TYR A 102 1.79 2.16 -1.78
CA TYR A 102 2.75 3.29 -1.81
C TYR A 102 2.96 3.89 -3.20
N LEU A 103 2.86 3.09 -4.28
CA LEU A 103 2.98 3.60 -5.64
C LEU A 103 1.69 4.29 -6.13
N LEU A 104 0.54 3.78 -5.74
CA LEU A 104 -0.76 4.22 -6.22
C LEU A 104 -1.29 5.47 -5.51
N LEU A 105 -0.89 5.68 -4.25
CA LEU A 105 -1.60 6.59 -3.37
C LEU A 105 -1.15 8.05 -3.43
N GLY A 106 0.12 8.33 -3.77
CA GLY A 106 0.65 9.69 -3.62
C GLY A 106 0.36 10.27 -2.22
N ASP A 107 -0.36 11.40 -2.18
CA ASP A 107 -0.84 12.09 -0.96
C ASP A 107 -2.15 11.50 -0.38
N LYS A 108 -2.82 10.61 -1.11
CA LYS A 108 -4.12 10.02 -0.75
C LYS A 108 -4.00 8.87 0.26
N LYS A 109 -5.14 8.46 0.78
CA LYS A 109 -5.31 7.34 1.71
C LYS A 109 -5.98 6.15 1.02
N VAL A 110 -6.12 5.05 1.75
CA VAL A 110 -6.81 3.83 1.32
C VAL A 110 -8.14 3.71 2.05
N THR A 111 -9.21 3.44 1.30
CA THR A 111 -10.46 2.90 1.82
C THR A 111 -10.50 1.40 1.54
N VAL A 112 -10.54 0.57 2.58
CA VAL A 112 -10.58 -0.89 2.42
C VAL A 112 -12.03 -1.36 2.44
N VAL A 113 -12.48 -2.06 1.41
CA VAL A 113 -13.80 -2.71 1.36
C VAL A 113 -13.61 -4.20 1.58
N VAL A 114 -14.14 -4.72 2.68
CA VAL A 114 -14.08 -6.15 3.01
C VAL A 114 -15.43 -6.79 2.75
N ASP A 115 -15.51 -7.56 1.66
CA ASP A 115 -16.72 -8.30 1.30
C ASP A 115 -16.71 -9.71 1.91
N LEU A 116 -17.52 -9.89 2.96
CA LEU A 116 -17.62 -11.14 3.71
C LEU A 116 -18.65 -12.12 3.12
N LYS A 117 -19.22 -11.83 1.96
CA LYS A 117 -20.11 -12.76 1.27
C LYS A 117 -19.39 -14.09 1.01
N GLY A 118 -20.00 -15.18 1.46
CA GLY A 118 -19.45 -16.53 1.32
C GLY A 118 -18.29 -16.85 2.26
N LEU A 119 -18.03 -16.01 3.27
CA LEU A 119 -17.00 -16.30 4.28
C LEU A 119 -17.31 -17.59 5.03
N SER A 120 -16.30 -18.45 5.15
CA SER A 120 -16.29 -19.61 6.05
C SER A 120 -15.16 -19.49 7.07
N LEU A 121 -15.28 -20.18 8.21
CA LEU A 121 -14.22 -20.23 9.22
C LEU A 121 -12.90 -20.78 8.65
N SER A 122 -12.95 -21.70 7.69
CA SER A 122 -11.76 -22.24 7.02
C SER A 122 -11.00 -21.22 6.17
N ASN A 123 -11.58 -20.06 5.88
CA ASN A 123 -10.89 -18.99 5.16
C ASN A 123 -10.05 -18.10 6.10
N ILE A 124 -10.25 -18.16 7.41
CA ILE A 124 -9.58 -17.23 8.34
C ILE A 124 -8.23 -17.78 8.77
N GLU A 125 -7.19 -16.99 8.57
CA GLU A 125 -5.85 -17.19 9.16
C GLU A 125 -5.53 -16.01 10.06
N TYR A 126 -5.67 -16.21 11.37
CA TYR A 126 -5.52 -15.15 12.37
C TYR A 126 -4.10 -14.58 12.38
N ALA A 127 -3.07 -15.37 12.06
CA ALA A 127 -1.70 -14.88 11.98
C ALA A 127 -1.53 -13.85 10.86
N ASN A 128 -2.16 -14.06 9.70
CA ASN A 128 -2.14 -13.12 8.58
C ASN A 128 -2.90 -11.83 8.92
N VAL A 129 -4.07 -11.96 9.59
CA VAL A 129 -4.85 -10.79 10.04
C VAL A 129 -4.04 -9.95 11.04
N LYS A 130 -3.41 -10.61 12.02
CA LYS A 130 -2.55 -9.93 12.99
C LYS A 130 -1.37 -9.25 12.29
N PHE A 131 -0.70 -9.93 11.38
CA PHE A 131 0.43 -9.37 10.63
C PHE A 131 0.03 -8.13 9.81
N ALA A 132 -1.11 -8.18 9.11
CA ALA A 132 -1.63 -7.02 8.37
C ALA A 132 -1.96 -5.84 9.32
N SER A 133 -2.61 -6.12 10.46
CA SER A 133 -2.90 -5.10 11.49
C SER A 133 -1.63 -4.46 12.04
N ASP A 134 -0.62 -5.27 12.39
CA ASP A 134 0.66 -4.78 12.92
C ASP A 134 1.37 -3.88 11.90
N ILE A 135 1.34 -4.23 10.60
CA ILE A 135 1.90 -3.40 9.53
C ILE A 135 1.16 -2.06 9.40
N LEU A 136 -0.16 -2.09 9.34
CA LEU A 136 -0.98 -0.89 9.18
C LEU A 136 -0.78 0.08 10.35
N ALA A 137 -0.72 -0.44 11.58
CA ALA A 137 -0.57 0.38 12.78
C ALA A 137 0.87 0.93 12.95
N ASN A 138 1.89 0.11 12.68
CA ASN A 138 3.27 0.44 13.07
C ASN A 138 4.17 0.89 11.92
N ASN A 139 3.85 0.52 10.67
CA ASN A 139 4.77 0.67 9.55
C ASN A 139 4.20 1.49 8.37
N PHE A 140 2.90 1.75 8.37
CA PHE A 140 2.20 2.57 7.38
C PHE A 140 1.30 3.62 8.06
N PRO A 141 1.87 4.51 8.88
CA PRO A 141 1.09 5.52 9.58
C PRO A 141 0.33 6.41 8.60
N GLU A 142 -0.88 6.82 8.99
CA GLU A 142 -1.72 7.77 8.26
C GLU A 142 -2.14 7.37 6.83
N VAL A 143 -1.95 6.10 6.43
CA VAL A 143 -2.34 5.60 5.09
C VAL A 143 -3.79 5.10 5.04
N LEU A 144 -4.28 4.48 6.11
CA LEU A 144 -5.64 3.94 6.15
C LEU A 144 -6.66 5.07 6.44
N SER A 145 -7.62 5.28 5.54
CA SER A 145 -8.78 6.17 5.74
C SER A 145 -9.84 5.46 6.57
N ARG A 146 -10.38 4.35 6.06
CA ARG A 146 -11.44 3.55 6.69
C ARG A 146 -11.42 2.09 6.23
N VAL A 147 -12.12 1.24 6.98
CA VAL A 147 -12.40 -0.15 6.62
C VAL A 147 -13.91 -0.37 6.64
N LEU A 148 -14.50 -0.65 5.49
CA LEU A 148 -15.92 -0.89 5.30
C LEU A 148 -16.17 -2.40 5.22
N ILE A 149 -16.76 -2.96 6.26
CA ILE A 149 -17.12 -4.38 6.33
C ILE A 149 -18.52 -4.56 5.75
N PHE A 150 -18.63 -5.33 4.68
CA PHE A 150 -19.88 -5.58 3.96
C PHE A 150 -20.23 -7.07 3.94
N ASN A 151 -21.53 -7.39 3.77
CA ASN A 151 -22.05 -8.76 3.73
C ASN A 151 -21.63 -9.64 4.92
N ALA A 152 -21.50 -9.07 6.12
CA ALA A 152 -21.09 -9.81 7.30
C ALA A 152 -22.12 -10.88 7.70
N PRO A 153 -21.79 -12.19 7.65
CA PRO A 153 -22.70 -13.23 8.12
C PRO A 153 -22.79 -13.23 9.65
N TRP A 154 -23.85 -13.82 10.21
CA TRP A 154 -24.06 -13.88 11.67
C TRP A 154 -22.86 -14.49 12.44
N ILE A 155 -22.17 -15.47 11.82
CA ILE A 155 -20.97 -16.13 12.37
C ILE A 155 -19.78 -15.17 12.52
N PHE A 156 -19.77 -14.06 11.78
CA PHE A 156 -18.67 -13.10 11.81
C PHE A 156 -18.53 -12.40 13.17
N SER A 157 -19.59 -12.31 13.98
CA SER A 157 -19.52 -11.77 15.33
C SER A 157 -18.45 -12.45 16.20
N SER A 158 -18.36 -13.79 16.14
CA SER A 158 -17.34 -14.57 16.84
C SER A 158 -15.94 -14.32 16.28
N ILE A 159 -15.79 -14.27 14.96
CA ILE A 159 -14.51 -13.99 14.29
C ILE A 159 -14.02 -12.58 14.68
N TRP A 160 -14.93 -11.60 14.65
CA TRP A 160 -14.67 -10.22 15.00
C TRP A 160 -14.21 -10.07 16.46
N SER A 161 -14.80 -10.83 17.39
CA SER A 161 -14.37 -10.81 18.80
C SER A 161 -12.88 -11.13 18.97
N VAL A 162 -12.34 -12.05 18.15
CA VAL A 162 -10.91 -12.37 18.14
C VAL A 162 -10.11 -11.29 17.41
N ILE A 163 -10.54 -10.89 16.20
CA ILE A 163 -9.83 -9.90 15.39
C ILE A 163 -9.67 -8.57 16.12
N THR A 164 -10.68 -8.12 16.88
CA THR A 164 -10.61 -6.86 17.64
C THR A 164 -9.47 -6.80 18.64
N SER A 165 -8.98 -7.94 19.15
CA SER A 165 -7.82 -8.01 20.04
C SER A 165 -6.48 -7.77 19.32
N PHE A 166 -6.46 -7.87 17.99
CA PHE A 166 -5.29 -7.63 17.14
C PHE A 166 -5.24 -6.21 16.58
N LEU A 167 -6.36 -5.48 16.62
CA LEU A 167 -6.44 -4.14 16.07
C LEU A 167 -5.94 -3.12 17.08
N ASP A 168 -4.98 -2.29 16.67
CA ASP A 168 -4.65 -1.06 17.39
C ASP A 168 -5.91 -0.16 17.47
N PRO A 169 -6.13 0.59 18.57
CA PRO A 169 -7.29 1.47 18.72
C PRO A 169 -7.54 2.38 17.51
N VAL A 170 -6.49 2.93 16.89
CA VAL A 170 -6.61 3.82 15.72
C VAL A 170 -7.17 3.09 14.51
N VAL A 171 -6.79 1.81 14.32
CA VAL A 171 -7.31 0.98 13.22
C VAL A 171 -8.74 0.56 13.54
N LYS A 172 -9.02 0.16 14.78
CA LYS A 172 -10.35 -0.26 15.23
C LYS A 172 -11.40 0.85 15.05
N ASP A 173 -11.05 2.09 15.37
CA ASP A 173 -11.94 3.25 15.23
C ASP A 173 -12.29 3.56 13.76
N LYS A 174 -11.49 3.04 12.81
CA LYS A 174 -11.71 3.19 11.36
C LYS A 174 -12.57 2.08 10.76
N VAL A 175 -12.93 1.05 11.54
CA VAL A 175 -13.75 -0.07 11.05
C VAL A 175 -15.22 0.26 11.19
N GLN A 176 -15.97 0.12 10.09
CA GLN A 176 -17.39 0.37 10.00
C GLN A 176 -18.09 -0.83 9.38
N PHE A 177 -19.18 -1.28 9.98
CA PHE A 177 -20.05 -2.29 9.40
C PHE A 177 -21.11 -1.59 8.54
N CYS A 178 -21.23 -2.01 7.29
CA CYS A 178 -22.03 -1.30 6.29
C CYS A 178 -23.15 -2.19 5.75
N SER A 179 -24.33 -1.59 5.57
CA SER A 179 -25.32 -2.05 4.60
C SER A 179 -24.98 -1.57 3.19
N GLN A 180 -25.77 -1.95 2.19
CA GLN A 180 -25.58 -1.48 0.82
C GLN A 180 -25.77 0.04 0.71
N GLU A 181 -26.78 0.58 1.40
CA GLU A 181 -27.02 2.02 1.45
C GLU A 181 -25.86 2.77 2.12
N ASP A 182 -25.18 2.15 3.09
CA ASP A 182 -24.03 2.75 3.75
C ASP A 182 -22.80 2.80 2.85
N LEU A 183 -22.54 1.74 2.05
CA LEU A 183 -21.42 1.75 1.10
C LEU A 183 -21.54 2.92 0.11
N GLN A 184 -22.74 3.21 -0.38
CA GLN A 184 -22.99 4.28 -1.34
C GLN A 184 -22.77 5.69 -0.76
N LYS A 185 -22.74 5.83 0.58
CA LYS A 185 -22.38 7.10 1.25
C LYS A 185 -20.87 7.37 1.18
N PHE A 186 -20.07 6.36 0.85
CA PHE A 186 -18.62 6.45 0.82
C PHE A 186 -18.04 6.26 -0.58
N ILE A 187 -18.64 5.42 -1.41
CA ILE A 187 -18.15 5.09 -2.74
C ILE A 187 -19.31 5.25 -3.72
N ALA A 188 -19.09 6.02 -4.79
CA ALA A 188 -20.10 6.21 -5.82
C ALA A 188 -20.48 4.87 -6.48
N THR A 189 -21.74 4.72 -6.87
CA THR A 189 -22.23 3.47 -7.48
C THR A 189 -21.48 3.07 -8.74
N ASN A 190 -21.02 4.04 -9.54
CA ASN A 190 -20.19 3.81 -10.73
C ASN A 190 -18.71 3.48 -10.43
N GLN A 191 -18.28 3.57 -9.17
CA GLN A 191 -16.97 3.13 -8.70
C GLN A 191 -17.04 1.76 -7.99
N LEU A 192 -18.24 1.33 -7.58
CA LEU A 192 -18.47 0.01 -6.99
C LEU A 192 -18.67 -1.07 -8.06
N PRO A 193 -18.00 -2.23 -7.95
CA PRO A 193 -18.24 -3.39 -8.81
C PRO A 193 -19.70 -3.85 -8.77
N VAL A 194 -20.20 -4.39 -9.89
CA VAL A 194 -21.54 -5.03 -9.96
C VAL A 194 -21.71 -6.12 -8.88
N SER A 195 -20.64 -6.83 -8.52
CA SER A 195 -20.68 -7.87 -7.47
C SER A 195 -20.94 -7.34 -6.05
N LEU A 196 -20.80 -6.03 -5.84
CA LEU A 196 -21.11 -5.30 -4.62
C LEU A 196 -22.30 -4.33 -4.84
N ASP A 197 -23.22 -4.73 -5.72
CA ASP A 197 -24.42 -4.01 -6.12
C ASP A 197 -24.16 -2.56 -6.58
N GLY A 198 -23.01 -2.34 -7.22
CA GLY A 198 -22.68 -1.12 -7.96
C GLY A 198 -23.01 -1.23 -9.45
N THR A 199 -22.50 -0.28 -10.24
CA THR A 199 -22.68 -0.23 -11.70
C THR A 199 -21.36 -0.29 -12.47
N ASN A 200 -20.22 -0.44 -11.79
CA ASN A 200 -18.94 -0.58 -12.44
C ASN A 200 -18.78 -2.01 -12.98
N THR A 201 -18.68 -2.12 -14.32
CA THR A 201 -18.53 -3.40 -15.03
C THR A 201 -17.08 -3.83 -15.21
N HIS A 202 -16.12 -3.14 -14.60
CA HIS A 202 -14.72 -3.57 -14.59
C HIS A 202 -14.61 -4.93 -13.90
N GLU A 203 -14.03 -5.88 -14.62
CA GLU A 203 -13.72 -7.20 -14.09
C GLU A 203 -12.24 -7.27 -13.77
N TYR A 204 -11.94 -7.49 -12.49
CA TYR A 204 -10.57 -7.80 -12.09
C TYR A 204 -10.11 -9.08 -12.79
N ASN A 205 -9.13 -8.93 -13.68
CA ASN A 205 -8.62 -10.01 -14.52
C ASN A 205 -7.09 -10.05 -14.41
N TYR A 206 -6.61 -10.60 -13.31
CA TYR A 206 -5.18 -10.85 -13.15
C TYR A 206 -4.74 -12.05 -13.97
N LYS A 207 -3.67 -11.85 -14.74
CA LYS A 207 -2.93 -12.92 -15.40
C LYS A 207 -1.52 -12.92 -14.86
N THR A 208 -1.06 -14.11 -14.47
CA THR A 208 0.34 -14.34 -14.09
C THR A 208 1.24 -13.83 -15.23
N PRO A 209 2.15 -12.87 -14.95
CA PRO A 209 2.99 -12.27 -15.98
C PRO A 209 4.00 -13.28 -16.54
N SER A 210 4.49 -13.02 -17.73
CA SER A 210 5.72 -13.63 -18.22
C SER A 210 6.95 -13.12 -17.45
N ILE A 211 8.07 -13.83 -17.58
CA ILE A 211 9.35 -13.38 -17.01
C ILE A 211 9.71 -11.99 -17.53
N GLU A 212 9.53 -11.73 -18.82
CA GLU A 212 9.85 -10.43 -19.42
C GLU A 212 9.00 -9.30 -18.84
N GLU A 213 7.69 -9.51 -18.73
CA GLU A 213 6.74 -8.50 -18.21
C GLU A 213 6.96 -8.14 -16.73
N ALA A 214 7.57 -9.03 -15.95
CA ALA A 214 7.82 -8.81 -14.53
C ALA A 214 9.31 -8.59 -14.18
N SER A 215 10.21 -8.65 -15.16
CA SER A 215 11.65 -8.46 -14.90
C SER A 215 12.01 -7.00 -14.70
N THR A 216 12.84 -6.72 -13.71
CA THR A 216 13.54 -5.43 -13.60
C THR A 216 14.63 -5.34 -14.67
N LYS A 217 14.96 -4.11 -15.09
CA LYS A 217 16.16 -3.85 -15.90
C LYS A 217 17.42 -4.33 -15.17
N PHE A 218 18.44 -4.74 -15.93
CA PHE A 218 19.75 -5.08 -15.39
C PHE A 218 20.41 -3.86 -14.76
N GLN A 219 21.10 -4.06 -13.64
CA GLN A 219 21.87 -3.01 -12.96
C GLN A 219 23.15 -2.74 -13.74
N ASP A 220 23.04 -1.88 -14.75
CA ASP A 220 24.10 -1.47 -15.66
C ASP A 220 24.76 -0.16 -15.22
N ALA A 221 25.59 0.42 -16.09
CA ALA A 221 26.27 1.68 -15.80
C ALA A 221 25.28 2.85 -15.57
N GLU A 222 24.09 2.80 -16.18
CA GLU A 222 23.07 3.83 -16.01
C GLU A 222 22.40 3.70 -14.64
N TYR A 223 22.12 2.48 -14.18
CA TYR A 223 21.69 2.25 -12.80
C TYR A 223 22.68 2.81 -11.78
N GLU A 224 23.98 2.53 -11.94
CA GLU A 224 25.01 3.05 -11.03
C GLU A 224 25.09 4.58 -11.07
N ARG A 225 24.96 5.19 -12.26
CA ARG A 225 24.89 6.65 -12.43
C ARG A 225 23.68 7.23 -11.67
N LEU A 226 22.49 6.66 -11.88
CA LEU A 226 21.24 7.10 -11.22
C LEU A 226 21.30 6.94 -9.70
N MET A 227 21.90 5.86 -9.20
CA MET A 227 22.10 5.63 -7.77
C MET A 227 23.07 6.64 -7.15
N ALA A 228 24.18 6.95 -7.84
CA ALA A 228 25.12 7.97 -7.40
C ALA A 228 24.48 9.36 -7.39
N GLU A 229 23.79 9.73 -8.47
CA GLU A 229 23.03 10.98 -8.57
C GLU A 229 21.99 11.10 -7.45
N ARG A 230 21.23 10.03 -7.19
CA ARG A 230 20.25 9.99 -6.09
C ARG A 230 20.87 10.31 -4.75
N LYS A 231 22.04 9.74 -4.47
CA LYS A 231 22.77 9.93 -3.21
C LYS A 231 23.21 11.39 -3.06
N GLU A 232 23.75 11.99 -4.12
CA GLU A 232 24.13 13.41 -4.11
C GLU A 232 22.93 14.34 -3.93
N LEU A 233 21.83 14.09 -4.65
CA LEU A 233 20.57 14.83 -4.49
C LEU A 233 20.03 14.73 -3.06
N ALA A 234 20.11 13.55 -2.44
CA ALA A 234 19.66 13.34 -1.06
C ALA A 234 20.51 14.14 -0.06
N TYR A 235 21.84 14.16 -0.22
CA TYR A 235 22.69 14.98 0.64
C TYR A 235 22.49 16.48 0.43
N ALA A 236 22.29 16.92 -0.82
CA ALA A 236 21.96 18.31 -1.11
C ALA A 236 20.64 18.73 -0.45
N PHE A 237 19.60 17.90 -0.54
CA PHE A 237 18.32 18.14 0.11
C PHE A 237 18.46 18.21 1.64
N LEU A 238 19.23 17.31 2.25
CA LEU A 238 19.51 17.33 3.69
C LEU A 238 20.29 18.59 4.10
N GLY A 239 21.28 19.00 3.31
CA GLY A 239 22.03 20.23 3.53
C GLY A 239 21.12 21.47 3.52
N LYS A 240 20.27 21.60 2.50
CA LYS A 240 19.28 22.68 2.43
C LYS A 240 18.23 22.60 3.55
N SER A 241 17.88 21.40 3.99
CA SER A 241 17.01 21.21 5.15
C SER A 241 17.66 21.69 6.45
N GLN A 242 18.97 21.49 6.63
CA GLN A 242 19.71 22.05 7.76
C GLN A 242 19.75 23.59 7.71
N GLU A 243 20.03 24.16 6.54
CA GLU A 243 20.00 25.61 6.33
C GLU A 243 18.65 26.23 6.67
N TRP A 244 17.56 25.56 6.30
CA TRP A 244 16.20 25.96 6.64
C TRP A 244 15.92 25.92 8.14
N VAL A 245 16.36 24.84 8.82
CA VAL A 245 16.29 24.72 10.29
C VAL A 245 17.06 25.84 10.98
N ASP A 246 18.18 26.27 10.39
CA ASP A 246 19.01 27.39 10.88
C ASP A 246 18.40 28.78 10.57
N GLY A 247 17.20 28.83 9.97
CA GLY A 247 16.42 30.05 9.74
C GLY A 247 16.65 30.74 8.40
N LYS A 248 17.33 30.09 7.44
CA LYS A 248 17.47 30.62 6.07
C LYS A 248 16.20 30.33 5.25
N SER A 249 15.83 31.27 4.38
CA SER A 249 14.77 31.04 3.40
C SER A 249 15.35 30.31 2.18
N VAL A 250 15.15 28.99 2.16
CA VAL A 250 15.65 28.07 1.13
C VAL A 250 14.57 27.06 0.72
N GLU A 251 13.29 27.39 0.98
CA GLU A 251 12.14 26.53 0.70
C GLU A 251 12.07 26.15 -0.79
N ASP A 252 12.16 27.13 -1.69
CA ASP A 252 12.11 26.89 -3.15
C ASP A 252 13.27 25.98 -3.61
N ASP A 253 14.47 26.16 -3.05
CA ASP A 253 15.63 25.30 -3.33
C ASP A 253 15.40 23.85 -2.84
N ARG A 254 14.80 23.69 -1.65
CA ARG A 254 14.46 22.37 -1.09
C ARG A 254 13.41 21.67 -1.95
N ASP A 255 12.35 22.37 -2.34
CA ASP A 255 11.27 21.84 -3.15
C ASP A 255 11.80 21.43 -4.54
N ALA A 256 12.67 22.23 -5.14
CA ALA A 256 13.33 21.88 -6.40
C ALA A 256 14.21 20.62 -6.28
N LEU A 257 14.92 20.44 -5.16
CA LEU A 257 15.70 19.22 -4.90
C LEU A 257 14.81 17.99 -4.65
N ALA A 258 13.69 18.16 -3.94
CA ALA A 258 12.71 17.11 -3.76
C ALA A 258 12.09 16.67 -5.09
N GLN A 259 11.80 17.61 -5.99
CA GLN A 259 11.33 17.31 -7.34
C GLN A 259 12.37 16.47 -8.12
N LYS A 260 13.65 16.87 -8.10
CA LYS A 260 14.72 16.10 -8.73
C LYS A 260 14.87 14.68 -8.14
N LEU A 261 14.70 14.53 -6.83
CA LEU A 261 14.68 13.21 -6.17
C LEU A 261 13.52 12.33 -6.64
N SER A 262 12.37 12.95 -6.96
CA SER A 262 11.20 12.28 -7.52
C SER A 262 11.45 11.85 -8.97
N GLU A 263 11.96 12.74 -9.82
CA GLU A 263 12.35 12.48 -11.21
C GLU A 263 13.38 11.36 -11.29
N ASN A 264 14.46 11.45 -10.52
CA ASN A 264 15.46 10.39 -10.41
C ASN A 264 14.86 9.04 -9.95
N PHE A 265 13.88 9.06 -9.03
CA PHE A 265 13.20 7.81 -8.64
C PHE A 265 12.40 7.19 -9.78
N ARG A 266 11.75 8.00 -10.64
CA ARG A 266 11.03 7.50 -11.81
C ARG A 266 11.96 6.81 -12.80
N GLU A 267 13.15 7.38 -13.03
CA GLU A 267 14.17 6.77 -13.91
C GLU A 267 14.78 5.50 -13.30
N LEU A 268 14.97 5.49 -11.98
CA LEU A 268 15.53 4.35 -11.27
C LEU A 268 14.53 3.21 -11.12
N SER A 269 13.23 3.49 -11.04
CA SER A 269 12.20 2.51 -10.68
C SER A 269 12.22 1.22 -11.52
N PRO A 270 12.46 1.22 -12.86
CA PRO A 270 12.48 -0.03 -13.63
C PRO A 270 13.63 -0.97 -13.26
N TYR A 271 14.65 -0.49 -12.54
CA TYR A 271 15.79 -1.28 -12.06
C TYR A 271 15.56 -1.88 -10.67
N ILE A 272 14.63 -1.31 -9.88
CA ILE A 272 14.46 -1.62 -8.46
C ILE A 272 13.05 -2.08 -8.10
N TRP A 273 12.09 -1.93 -9.00
CA TRP A 273 10.70 -2.40 -8.86
C TRP A 273 10.30 -3.22 -10.08
N SER A 274 9.82 -4.43 -9.82
CA SER A 274 9.19 -5.28 -10.83
C SER A 274 7.86 -4.65 -11.29
N PRO A 275 7.59 -4.61 -12.62
CA PRO A 275 6.30 -4.13 -13.12
C PRO A 275 5.15 -5.00 -12.59
N SER A 276 4.18 -4.35 -11.92
CA SER A 276 2.99 -4.99 -11.37
C SER A 276 1.84 -5.11 -12.37
N TYR A 277 0.79 -5.84 -11.98
CA TYR A 277 -0.52 -5.81 -12.62
C TYR A 277 -0.98 -4.39 -12.96
N TYR A 278 -0.76 -3.43 -12.05
CA TYR A 278 -1.16 -2.04 -12.25
C TYR A 278 -0.35 -1.33 -13.34
N HIS A 279 0.92 -1.69 -13.54
CA HIS A 279 1.71 -1.17 -14.66
C HIS A 279 1.23 -1.78 -15.98
N ARG A 280 1.03 -3.11 -16.02
CA ARG A 280 0.63 -3.82 -17.25
C ARG A 280 -0.76 -3.44 -17.76
N ASN A 281 -1.65 -3.02 -16.86
CA ASN A 281 -3.00 -2.57 -17.22
C ASN A 281 -3.11 -1.04 -17.35
N GLY A 282 -1.99 -0.32 -17.29
CA GLY A 282 -1.95 1.12 -17.50
C GLY A 282 -2.52 1.96 -16.35
N PHE A 283 -2.77 1.34 -15.19
CA PHE A 283 -3.22 2.02 -13.97
C PHE A 283 -2.10 2.83 -13.31
N ILE A 284 -0.85 2.46 -13.53
CA ILE A 284 0.31 3.28 -13.16
C ILE A 284 1.04 3.66 -14.44
N GLN A 285 1.12 4.96 -14.71
CA GLN A 285 1.96 5.53 -15.77
C GLN A 285 2.89 6.56 -15.14
N ASN A 286 4.20 6.38 -15.32
CA ASN A 286 5.26 7.29 -14.85
C ASN A 286 5.24 7.63 -13.34
N PHE A 287 4.48 6.88 -12.52
CA PHE A 287 4.32 7.11 -11.07
C PHE A 287 3.77 8.49 -10.71
N ASP A 288 3.12 9.18 -11.63
CA ASP A 288 2.57 10.53 -11.41
C ASP A 288 1.18 10.47 -10.78
N GLU A 289 0.32 9.61 -11.34
CA GLU A 289 -1.05 9.39 -10.87
C GLU A 289 -1.44 7.93 -11.11
N ALA A 290 -2.31 7.41 -10.25
CA ALA A 290 -3.00 6.15 -10.49
C ALA A 290 -4.27 6.41 -11.30
N TYR A 291 -4.39 5.77 -12.46
CA TYR A 291 -5.57 5.80 -13.31
C TYR A 291 -6.40 4.57 -12.95
N PHE A 292 -7.69 4.71 -12.65
CA PHE A 292 -8.58 3.59 -12.33
C PHE A 292 -9.88 3.66 -13.14
#